data_AF-A0A380EIW3-F1
#
_entry.id   AF-A0A380EIW3-F1
#
_cell.length_a   1.000
_cell.length_b   1.000
_cell.length_c   1.000
_cell.angle_alpha   90.00
_cell.angle_beta   90.00
_cell.angle_gamma   90.00
#
_symmetry.space_group_name_H-M   'P 1'
#
loop_
_entity.id
_entity.type
_entity.pdbx_description
1 polymer ?
#
loop_
_entity_poly.entity_id
_entity_poly.type
_entity_poly.pdbx_seq_one_letter_code
_entity_poly.pdbx_strand_id
1 'polypeptide(L)' 'MQWEMINYALNHGIDRYNFYGVSGKFTEDAEDAGVVKFKKGYNAEIIEYVGDFIKPINKPVYAAYTALKKVKDRIF' A
#
# COMPACT_ATOMS: atom_id res chain seq x y z
N MET A 1 -7.91 15.96 -13.70
CA MET A 1 -7.72 14.49 -13.74
C MET A 1 -8.54 13.77 -12.66
N GLN A 2 -8.26 13.90 -11.34
CA GLN A 2 -9.03 13.15 -10.31
C GLN A 2 -10.54 13.38 -10.39
N TRP A 3 -10.97 14.63 -10.55
CA TRP A 3 -12.39 14.99 -10.73
C TRP A 3 -13.05 14.29 -11.92
N GLU A 4 -12.35 14.19 -13.04
CA GLU A 4 -12.86 13.56 -14.26
C GLU A 4 -13.09 12.06 -14.05
N MET A 5 -12.14 11.38 -13.40
CA MET A 5 -12.25 9.95 -13.11
C MET A 5 -13.27 9.64 -12.01
N ILE A 6 -13.49 10.55 -11.05
CA ILE A 6 -14.58 10.44 -10.08
C ILE A 6 -15.93 10.53 -10.79
N ASN A 7 -16.11 11.51 -11.68
CA ASN A 7 -17.34 11.62 -12.46
C ASN A 7 -17.52 10.42 -13.41
N TYR A 8 -16.44 9.90 -13.99
CA TYR A 8 -16.48 8.67 -14.77
C TYR A 8 -17.05 7.51 -13.93
N ALA A 9 -16.56 7.31 -12.71
CA ALA A 9 -17.05 6.27 -11.82
C ALA A 9 -18.55 6.45 -11.51
N LEU A 10 -18.98 7.67 -11.18
CA LEU A 10 -20.39 7.99 -10.94
C LEU A 10 -21.27 7.71 -12.16
N ASN A 11 -20.84 8.15 -13.35
CA ASN A 11 -21.59 7.99 -14.60
C ASN A 11 -21.71 6.53 -15.06
N HIS A 12 -20.83 5.64 -14.57
CA HIS A 12 -20.82 4.22 -14.92
C HIS A 12 -21.31 3.32 -13.77
N GLY A 13 -21.84 3.89 -12.69
CA GLY A 13 -22.35 3.11 -11.55
C GLY A 13 -21.25 2.33 -10.80
N ILE A 14 -20.06 2.91 -10.69
CA ILE A 14 -18.94 2.33 -9.94
C ILE A 14 -18.92 2.94 -8.55
N ASP A 15 -19.29 2.16 -7.54
CA ASP A 15 -19.52 2.63 -6.17
C ASP A 15 -18.26 2.97 -5.37
N ARG A 16 -17.07 2.70 -5.92
CA ARG A 16 -15.79 2.88 -5.21
C ARG A 16 -14.76 3.59 -6.08
N TYR A 17 -14.27 4.73 -5.58
CA TYR A 17 -13.12 5.42 -6.13
C TYR A 17 -11.88 5.21 -5.25
N ASN A 18 -10.89 4.49 -5.76
CA ASN A 18 -9.70 4.13 -4.99
C ASN A 18 -8.52 5.06 -5.34
N PHE A 19 -8.07 5.85 -4.36
CA PHE A 19 -6.87 6.70 -4.50
C PHE A 19 -5.55 5.93 -4.38
N TYR A 20 -5.60 4.60 -4.23
CA TYR A 20 -4.47 3.70 -4.07
C TYR A 20 -3.62 3.99 -2.81
N GLY A 21 -2.51 3.27 -2.69
CA GLY A 21 -1.69 3.17 -1.49
C GLY A 21 -1.15 4.49 -0.95
N VAL A 22 -0.95 4.49 0.35
CA VAL A 22 -0.18 5.45 1.14
C VAL A 22 0.84 4.63 1.94
N SER A 23 1.88 5.25 2.49
CA SER A 23 2.95 4.58 3.22
C SER A 23 2.48 3.87 4.49
N GLY A 24 1.31 4.25 5.01
CA GLY A 24 0.81 3.83 6.32
C GLY A 24 1.42 4.61 7.49
N LYS A 25 2.33 5.55 7.23
CA LYS A 25 2.90 6.45 8.25
C LYS A 25 2.14 7.77 8.26
N PHE A 26 1.34 8.01 9.30
CA PHE A 26 0.51 9.21 9.42
C PHE A 26 1.17 10.32 10.24
N THR A 27 2.44 10.60 9.95
CA THR A 27 3.22 11.64 10.61
C THR A 27 3.52 12.78 9.65
N GLU A 28 3.76 13.98 10.18
CA GLU A 28 4.02 15.18 9.36
C GLU A 28 5.36 15.13 8.61
N ASP A 29 6.31 14.34 9.11
CA ASP A 29 7.62 14.08 8.52
C ASP A 29 7.62 12.88 7.54
N ALA A 30 6.48 12.21 7.35
CA ALA A 30 6.38 11.12 6.39
C ALA A 30 6.60 11.66 4.96
N GLU A 31 7.34 10.89 4.15
CA GLU A 31 7.66 11.24 2.76
C GLU A 31 6.39 11.54 1.94
N ASP A 32 5.30 10.82 2.21
CA ASP A 32 4.02 10.97 1.53
C ASP A 32 2.97 11.78 2.30
N ALA A 33 3.36 12.53 3.35
CA ALA A 33 2.44 13.33 4.17
C ALA A 33 1.57 14.29 3.32
N GLY A 34 2.16 14.91 2.29
CA GLY A 34 1.44 15.76 1.34
C GLY A 34 0.39 14.99 0.52
N VAL A 35 0.71 13.76 0.08
CA VAL A 35 -0.20 12.90 -0.68
C VAL A 35 -1.35 12.42 0.20
N VAL A 36 -1.07 12.07 1.45
CA VAL A 36 -2.09 11.70 2.44
C VAL A 36 -3.07 12.86 2.65
N LYS A 37 -2.57 14.08 2.84
CA LYS A 37 -3.41 15.29 2.99
C LYS A 37 -4.26 15.56 1.75
N PHE A 38 -3.67 15.43 0.56
CA PHE A 38 -4.39 15.57 -0.71
C PHE A 38 -5.56 14.58 -0.80
N LYS A 39 -5.33 13.29 -0.53
CA LYS A 39 -6.36 12.24 -0.56
C LYS A 39 -7.45 12.48 0.49
N LYS A 40 -7.06 12.87 1.71
CA LYS A 40 -8.00 13.25 2.79
C LYS A 40 -8.90 14.40 2.38
N GLY A 41 -8.42 15.33 1.56
CA GLY A 41 -9.21 16.43 0.99
C GLY A 41 -10.43 16.00 0.17
N TYR A 42 -10.45 14.76 -0.36
CA TYR A 42 -11.60 14.18 -1.07
C TYR A 42 -12.56 13.43 -0.15
N ASN A 43 -12.42 13.58 1.18
CA ASN A 43 -13.17 12.82 2.18
C ASN A 43 -13.00 11.30 2.02
N ALA A 44 -11.82 10.86 1.56
CA ALA A 44 -11.49 9.45 1.44
C ALA A 44 -11.14 8.83 2.80
N GLU A 45 -11.44 7.55 2.96
CA GLU A 45 -11.07 6.75 4.13
C GLU A 45 -9.83 5.89 3.88
N ILE A 46 -9.15 5.52 4.98
CA ILE A 46 -8.03 4.58 4.94
C ILE A 46 -8.56 3.16 5.17
N ILE A 47 -8.19 2.25 4.27
CA ILE A 47 -8.45 0.82 4.42
C ILE A 47 -7.09 0.12 4.49
N GLU A 48 -6.78 -0.45 5.66
CA GLU A 48 -5.63 -1.32 5.85
C GLU A 48 -6.02 -2.77 5.48
N TYR A 49 -5.25 -3.39 4.59
CA TYR A 49 -5.49 -4.77 4.16
C TYR A 49 -4.79 -5.75 5.09
N VAL A 50 -5.20 -7.02 5.03
CA VAL A 50 -4.66 -8.14 5.82
C VAL A 50 -3.16 -8.41 5.60
N GLY A 51 -2.56 -7.81 4.57
CA GLY A 51 -1.15 -7.97 4.23
C GLY A 51 -0.85 -9.29 3.52
N ASP A 52 0.42 -9.70 3.60
CA ASP A 52 0.94 -10.86 2.89
C ASP A 52 0.95 -12.12 3.77
N PHE A 53 0.54 -13.25 3.18
CA PHE A 53 0.61 -14.56 3.80
C PHE A 53 1.58 -15.45 3.01
N ILE A 54 2.55 -16.04 3.71
CA ILE A 54 3.55 -16.92 3.10
C ILE A 54 3.39 -18.33 3.69
N LYS A 55 3.26 -19.33 2.81
CA LYS A 55 3.24 -20.75 3.17
C LYS A 55 4.48 -21.48 2.63
N PRO A 56 5.53 -21.67 3.45
CA PRO A 56 6.71 -22.43 3.02
C PRO A 56 6.36 -23.91 2.81
N ILE A 57 6.56 -24.42 1.59
CA ILE A 57 6.34 -25.84 1.26
C ILE A 57 7.50 -26.70 1.75
N ASN A 58 8.75 -26.28 1.47
CA ASN A 58 9.95 -26.90 2.04
C ASN A 58 10.55 -25.97 3.11
N LYS A 59 10.24 -26.27 4.37
CA LYS A 59 10.62 -25.41 5.51
C LYS A 59 12.15 -25.26 5.66
N PRO A 60 12.97 -26.32 5.59
CA PRO A 60 14.43 -26.19 5.64
C PRO A 60 15.02 -25.28 4.54
N VAL A 61 14.60 -25.46 3.29
CA VAL A 61 15.09 -24.65 2.16
C VAL A 61 14.67 -23.19 2.31
N TYR A 62 13.43 -22.94 2.73
CA TYR A 62 12.96 -21.58 2.99
C TYR A 62 13.72 -20.89 4.13
N ALA A 63 14.08 -21.62 5.18
CA ALA A 63 14.90 -21.08 6.26
C ALA A 63 16.31 -20.70 5.76
N ALA A 64 16.95 -21.54 4.94
CA ALA A 64 18.25 -21.22 4.33
C ALA A 64 18.16 -19.98 3.41
N TYR A 65 17.14 -19.91 2.55
CA TYR A 65 16.90 -18.76 1.69
C TYR A 65 16.70 -17.46 2.49
N THR A 66 15.85 -17.49 3.52
CA THR A 66 15.58 -16.31 4.34
C THR A 66 16.80 -15.86 5.15
N ALA A 67 17.64 -16.77 5.60
CA ALA A 67 18.92 -16.45 6.23
C ALA A 67 19.87 -15.73 5.24
N LEU A 68 20.03 -16.28 4.03
CA LEU A 68 20.85 -15.66 2.98
C LEU A 68 20.34 -14.27 2.59
N LYS A 69 19.02 -14.11 2.44
CA LYS A 69 18.39 -12.83 2.15
C LYS A 69 18.71 -11.79 3.23
N LYS A 70 18.57 -12.15 4.51
CA LYS A 70 18.90 -11.25 5.64
C LYS A 70 20.37 -10.84 5.66
N VAL A 71 21.29 -11.73 5.28
CA VAL A 71 22.73 -11.41 5.21
C VAL A 71 22.99 -10.43 4.07
N LYS A 72 22.43 -10.68 2.89
CA LYS A 72 22.52 -9.76 1.75
C LYS A 72 22.01 -8.37 2.11
N ASP A 73 20.82 -8.26 2.70
CA ASP A 73 20.17 -6.99 3.04
C ASP A 73 20.89 -6.19 4.16
N ARG A 74 21.89 -6.80 4.82
CA ARG A 74 22.75 -6.12 5.82
C ARG A 74 24.09 -5.67 5.27
N ILE A 75 24.58 -6.32 4.21
CA ILE A 75 25.90 -6.06 3.63
C ILE A 75 25.81 -5.03 2.51
N PHE A 76 24.67 -4.96 1.83
CA PHE A 76 24.37 -4.01 0.76
C PHE A 76 23.18 -3.13 1.18
#